data_AF-A0A9X1XHD7-F1
#
_entry.id   AF-A0A9X1XHD7-F1
#
_cell.length_a   1.000
_cell.length_b   1.000
_cell.length_c   1.000
_cell.angle_alpha   90.00
_cell.angle_beta   90.00
_cell.angle_gamma   90.00
#
_symmetry.space_group_name_H-M   'P 1'
#
loop_
_entity.id
_entity.type
_entity.pdbx_description
1 polymer ?
#
loop_
_entity_poly.entity_id
_entity_poly.type
_entity_poly.pdbx_seq_one_letter_code
_entity_poly.pdbx_strand_id
1 'polypeptide(L)'
;MSVEQKILQLVVEITEQTNSISLAHCVIATLAEMAPIKSIHLFHYIGHHSHLIAAVRREEKLGEEPEFHWLQEQDQELADDFDHEMSETVVEKRAEDEHWCTFPIQIDDTSSARFIIVMTGPPQEFELLINGFCQIYKNYLIILHESERDELTGLYNRKMMEQKLTQSYESLSNGEFNEEYSPRVAILDIDKFKSINDTHGHLIGDEVLLTFSQQMQQYFSGEELLFRFGGEEFVVLFPRTKLNEAEEKLEGFRQHIEQYNFPQVPFVTFSAGLCSVLPTDFIPSILDHADKALYYAKDNGRNKVCNYHQLKQEGIFNDDDDSDSDVELF
;
A
#
# COMPACT_ATOMS: atom_id res chain seq x y z
N MET A 1 -30.91 -19.30 -3.67
CA MET A 1 -31.18 -17.85 -3.54
C MET A 1 -31.56 -17.29 -4.91
N SER A 2 -32.43 -16.27 -4.98
CA SER A 2 -32.68 -15.56 -6.25
C SER A 2 -31.45 -14.74 -6.67
N VAL A 3 -31.34 -14.41 -7.95
CA VAL A 3 -30.28 -13.55 -8.51
C VAL A 3 -30.22 -12.21 -7.76
N GLU A 4 -31.39 -11.63 -7.47
CA GLU A 4 -31.51 -10.36 -6.72
C GLU A 4 -30.97 -10.46 -5.28
N GLN A 5 -31.20 -11.60 -4.60
CA GLN A 5 -30.68 -11.82 -3.24
C GLN A 5 -29.15 -11.92 -3.23
N LYS A 6 -28.56 -12.58 -4.24
CA LYS A 6 -27.10 -12.68 -4.37
C LYS A 6 -26.46 -11.31 -4.64
N ILE A 7 -27.08 -10.49 -5.49
CA ILE A 7 -26.63 -9.12 -5.74
C ILE A 7 -26.70 -8.29 -4.46
N LEU A 8 -27.79 -8.38 -3.70
CA LEU A 8 -27.94 -7.64 -2.46
C LEU A 8 -26.90 -8.08 -1.41
N GLN A 9 -26.68 -9.37 -1.27
CA GLN A 9 -25.67 -9.92 -0.37
C GLN A 9 -24.27 -9.44 -0.75
N LEU A 10 -23.92 -9.45 -2.03
CA LEU A 10 -22.66 -8.88 -2.49
C LEU A 10 -22.57 -7.39 -2.18
N VAL A 11 -23.61 -6.59 -2.43
CA VAL A 11 -23.56 -5.15 -2.09
C VAL A 11 -23.28 -4.94 -0.60
N VAL A 12 -23.89 -5.74 0.28
CA VAL A 12 -23.61 -5.71 1.73
C VAL A 12 -22.16 -6.10 2.00
N GLU A 13 -21.71 -7.24 1.47
CA GLU A 13 -20.35 -7.74 1.68
C GLU A 13 -19.29 -6.74 1.18
N ILE A 14 -19.51 -6.07 0.05
CA ILE A 14 -18.64 -5.02 -0.49
C ILE A 14 -18.53 -3.84 0.46
N THR A 15 -19.64 -3.39 1.04
CA THR A 15 -19.63 -2.25 1.96
C THR A 15 -18.97 -2.55 3.30
N GLU A 16 -18.79 -3.83 3.64
CA GLU A 16 -18.11 -4.27 4.86
C GLU A 16 -16.61 -4.48 4.66
N GLN A 17 -16.13 -4.57 3.41
CA GLN A 17 -14.71 -4.79 3.16
C GLN A 17 -13.90 -3.53 3.45
N THR A 18 -12.63 -3.75 3.82
CA THR A 18 -11.65 -2.67 4.06
C THR A 18 -10.35 -2.90 3.29
N ASN A 19 -10.26 -4.00 2.53
CA ASN A 19 -9.12 -4.31 1.69
C ASN A 19 -9.57 -4.86 0.32
N SER A 20 -8.69 -4.76 -0.67
CA SER A 20 -8.96 -5.14 -2.06
C SER A 20 -9.03 -6.65 -2.30
N ILE A 21 -8.38 -7.45 -1.43
CA ILE A 21 -8.30 -8.92 -1.56
C ILE A 21 -9.65 -9.55 -1.20
N SER A 22 -10.22 -9.21 -0.04
CA SER A 22 -11.52 -9.74 0.36
C SER A 22 -12.61 -9.35 -0.63
N LEU A 23 -12.55 -8.14 -1.17
CA LEU A 23 -13.44 -7.72 -2.25
C LEU A 23 -13.29 -8.60 -3.49
N ALA A 24 -12.05 -8.84 -3.93
CA ALA A 24 -11.78 -9.68 -5.09
C ALA A 24 -12.39 -11.07 -4.94
N HIS A 25 -12.25 -11.67 -3.75
CA HIS A 25 -12.84 -12.98 -3.45
C HIS A 25 -14.37 -12.94 -3.53
N CYS A 26 -15.01 -11.94 -2.92
CA CYS A 26 -16.47 -11.76 -2.97
C CYS A 26 -17.00 -11.59 -4.40
N VAL A 27 -16.37 -10.73 -5.20
CA VAL A 27 -16.74 -10.48 -6.60
C VAL A 27 -16.59 -11.74 -7.45
N ILE A 28 -15.46 -12.44 -7.31
CA ILE A 28 -15.19 -13.68 -8.05
C ILE A 28 -16.19 -14.77 -7.71
N ALA A 29 -16.45 -15.02 -6.43
CA ALA A 29 -17.37 -16.05 -5.99
C ALA A 29 -18.79 -15.78 -6.53
N THR A 30 -19.24 -14.53 -6.43
CA THR A 30 -20.57 -14.13 -6.90
C THR A 30 -20.71 -14.26 -8.42
N LEU A 31 -19.68 -13.85 -9.19
CA LEU A 31 -19.66 -14.05 -10.64
C LEU A 31 -19.74 -15.53 -11.01
N ALA A 32 -18.92 -16.38 -10.38
CA ALA A 32 -18.87 -17.81 -10.64
C ALA A 32 -20.20 -18.53 -10.35
N GLU A 33 -20.97 -18.00 -9.39
CA GLU A 33 -22.30 -18.48 -9.03
C GLU A 33 -23.44 -18.00 -9.94
N MET A 34 -23.28 -16.85 -10.60
CA MET A 34 -24.35 -16.19 -11.38
C MET A 34 -24.25 -16.42 -12.89
N ALA A 35 -23.08 -16.87 -13.38
CA ALA A 35 -22.83 -17.14 -14.78
C ALA A 35 -22.24 -18.56 -14.99
N PRO A 36 -22.33 -19.13 -16.20
CA PRO A 36 -21.76 -20.44 -16.54
C PRO A 36 -20.24 -20.31 -16.72
N ILE A 37 -19.54 -20.06 -15.60
CA ILE A 37 -18.10 -19.85 -15.54
C ILE A 37 -17.44 -21.15 -15.06
N LYS A 38 -16.57 -21.71 -15.90
CA LYS A 38 -15.70 -22.85 -15.56
C LYS A 38 -14.56 -22.42 -14.66
N SER A 39 -13.96 -21.27 -14.93
CA SER A 39 -12.96 -20.65 -14.06
C SER A 39 -12.89 -19.15 -14.26
N ILE A 40 -12.50 -18.45 -13.20
CA ILE A 40 -12.28 -17.01 -13.18
C ILE A 40 -11.03 -16.70 -12.38
N HIS A 41 -10.20 -15.82 -12.92
CA HIS A 41 -8.96 -15.36 -12.31
C HIS A 41 -8.94 -13.85 -12.33
N LEU A 42 -8.53 -13.23 -11.23
CA LEU A 42 -8.25 -11.81 -11.15
C LEU A 42 -6.76 -11.59 -10.97
N PHE A 43 -6.18 -10.88 -11.93
CA PHE A 43 -4.79 -10.46 -11.87
C PHE A 43 -4.72 -8.96 -11.63
N HIS A 44 -3.76 -8.54 -10.80
CA HIS A 44 -3.31 -7.15 -10.71
C HIS A 44 -1.95 -7.05 -11.38
N TYR A 45 -1.73 -5.95 -12.07
CA TYR A 45 -0.48 -5.67 -12.74
C TYR A 45 0.04 -4.32 -12.27
N ILE A 46 1.28 -4.30 -11.81
CA ILE A 46 1.98 -3.11 -11.32
C ILE A 46 3.30 -3.02 -12.09
N GLY A 47 3.45 -2.00 -12.93
CA GLY A 47 4.61 -1.81 -13.80
C GLY A 47 4.80 -2.93 -14.84
N HIS A 48 5.61 -3.93 -14.54
CA HIS A 48 5.85 -5.08 -15.43
C HIS A 48 5.57 -6.42 -14.76
N HIS A 49 5.02 -6.41 -13.55
CA HIS A 49 4.77 -7.62 -12.76
C HIS A 49 3.28 -7.87 -12.66
N SER A 50 2.89 -9.13 -12.86
CA SER A 50 1.54 -9.63 -12.64
C SER A 50 1.45 -10.39 -11.32
N HIS A 51 0.41 -10.15 -10.56
CA HIS A 51 0.10 -10.82 -9.31
C HIS A 51 -1.30 -11.44 -9.40
N LEU A 52 -1.42 -12.72 -9.05
CA LEU A 52 -2.72 -13.34 -8.91
C LEU A 52 -3.34 -12.90 -7.59
N ILE A 53 -4.48 -12.23 -7.64
CA ILE A 53 -5.18 -11.80 -6.43
C ILE A 53 -6.13 -12.89 -5.93
N ALA A 54 -6.84 -13.54 -6.85
CA ALA A 54 -7.83 -14.54 -6.54
C ALA A 54 -8.18 -15.36 -7.79
N ALA A 55 -8.44 -16.65 -7.59
CA ALA A 55 -8.93 -17.52 -8.66
C ALA A 55 -9.85 -18.62 -8.12
N VAL A 56 -10.92 -18.90 -8.86
CA VAL A 56 -11.87 -19.97 -8.57
C VAL A 56 -12.10 -20.81 -9.81
N ARG A 57 -12.13 -22.13 -9.63
CA ARG A 57 -12.63 -23.10 -10.60
C ARG A 57 -13.94 -23.68 -10.11
N ARG A 58 -14.92 -23.76 -11.01
CA ARG A 58 -16.19 -24.43 -10.80
C ARG A 58 -16.11 -25.85 -11.33
N GLU A 59 -16.48 -26.83 -10.51
CA GLU A 59 -16.60 -28.22 -10.90
C GLU A 59 -18.08 -28.64 -10.85
N GLU A 60 -18.60 -29.14 -11.97
CA GLU A 60 -19.96 -29.65 -12.05
C GLU A 60 -19.95 -31.17 -12.11
N LYS A 61 -20.57 -31.80 -11.10
CA LYS A 61 -20.82 -33.24 -11.06
C LYS A 61 -22.30 -33.51 -11.33
N LEU A 62 -22.57 -34.56 -12.10
CA LEU A 62 -23.93 -34.88 -12.55
C LEU A 62 -24.83 -35.20 -11.34
N GLY A 63 -25.83 -34.35 -11.09
CA GLY A 63 -26.79 -34.55 -10.00
C GLY A 63 -26.38 -33.96 -8.64
N GLU A 64 -25.26 -33.24 -8.58
CA GLU A 64 -24.77 -32.55 -7.38
C GLU A 64 -24.81 -31.02 -7.58
N GLU A 65 -24.78 -30.28 -6.47
CA GLU A 65 -24.57 -28.83 -6.55
C GLU A 65 -23.13 -28.55 -7.02
N PRO A 66 -22.90 -27.48 -7.80
CA PRO A 66 -21.58 -27.13 -8.27
C PRO A 66 -20.64 -26.85 -7.09
N GLU A 67 -19.43 -27.43 -7.15
CA GLU A 67 -18.37 -27.20 -6.16
C GLU A 67 -17.42 -26.10 -6.67
N PHE A 68 -16.95 -25.25 -5.76
CA PHE A 68 -16.02 -24.15 -6.06
C PHE A 68 -14.67 -24.38 -5.38
N HIS A 69 -13.62 -24.44 -6.18
CA HIS A 69 -12.25 -24.68 -5.73
C HIS A 69 -11.40 -23.43 -5.94
N TRP A 70 -10.89 -22.87 -4.84
CA TRP A 70 -9.93 -21.76 -4.87
C TRP A 70 -8.55 -22.28 -5.31
N LEU A 71 -7.93 -21.57 -6.25
CA LEU A 71 -6.63 -21.94 -6.83
C LEU A 71 -5.50 -21.10 -6.22
N GLN A 72 -4.30 -21.66 -6.14
CA GLN A 72 -3.10 -20.93 -5.70
C GLN A 72 -2.23 -20.51 -6.90
N GLU A 73 -1.30 -19.57 -6.68
CA GLU A 73 -0.36 -19.08 -7.72
C GLU A 73 0.41 -20.20 -8.43
N GLN A 74 0.68 -21.31 -7.73
CA GLN A 74 1.47 -22.44 -8.25
C GLN A 74 0.70 -23.30 -9.27
N ASP A 75 -0.61 -23.09 -9.43
CA ASP A 75 -1.49 -23.91 -10.26
C ASP A 75 -1.67 -23.38 -11.70
N GLN A 76 -0.83 -22.45 -12.18
CA GLN A 76 -1.09 -21.67 -13.40
C GLN A 76 -0.34 -22.06 -14.69
N GLU A 77 -1.11 -22.10 -15.79
CA GLU A 77 -0.68 -22.01 -17.19
C GLU A 77 -1.40 -20.81 -17.86
N LEU A 78 -0.98 -19.56 -17.63
CA LEU A 78 -1.60 -18.38 -18.25
C LEU A 78 -0.56 -17.29 -18.60
N ALA A 79 -0.81 -16.60 -19.71
CA ALA A 79 0.18 -15.99 -20.60
C ALA A 79 1.00 -14.82 -20.01
N ASP A 80 2.32 -14.90 -20.20
CA ASP A 80 3.38 -13.93 -19.87
C ASP A 80 3.33 -12.60 -20.67
N ASP A 81 2.32 -12.36 -21.50
CA ASP A 81 2.30 -11.20 -22.40
C ASP A 81 1.34 -10.13 -21.89
N PHE A 82 1.92 -9.03 -21.43
CA PHE A 82 1.22 -7.99 -20.70
C PHE A 82 1.27 -6.65 -21.44
N ASP A 83 0.07 -6.09 -21.67
CA ASP A 83 -0.12 -4.78 -22.28
C ASP A 83 -1.06 -3.93 -21.39
N HIS A 84 -0.49 -3.00 -20.63
CA HIS A 84 -1.23 -2.04 -19.81
C HIS A 84 -2.21 -1.16 -20.62
N GLU A 85 -2.02 -1.04 -21.93
CA GLU A 85 -2.85 -0.18 -22.79
C GLU A 85 -4.10 -0.91 -23.30
N MET A 86 -4.20 -2.23 -23.08
CA MET A 86 -5.37 -3.00 -23.50
C MET A 86 -6.60 -2.54 -22.70
N SER A 87 -7.46 -1.79 -23.38
CA SER A 87 -8.68 -1.20 -22.83
C SER A 87 -9.96 -1.90 -23.31
N GLU A 88 -9.83 -2.83 -24.25
CA GLU A 88 -10.95 -3.55 -24.85
C GLU A 88 -11.09 -4.96 -24.28
N THR A 89 -12.35 -5.38 -24.07
CA THR A 89 -12.67 -6.77 -23.74
C THR A 89 -12.36 -7.66 -24.93
N VAL A 90 -11.62 -8.75 -24.68
CA VAL A 90 -11.27 -9.75 -25.70
C VAL A 90 -12.01 -11.04 -25.41
N VAL A 91 -12.66 -11.61 -26.44
CA VAL A 91 -13.35 -12.90 -26.34
C VAL A 91 -12.81 -13.85 -27.41
N GLU A 92 -12.21 -14.96 -26.97
CA GLU A 92 -11.69 -16.02 -27.82
C GLU A 92 -12.51 -17.30 -27.65
N LYS A 93 -13.08 -17.81 -28.74
CA LYS A 93 -13.71 -19.13 -28.73
C LYS A 93 -12.63 -20.21 -28.89
N ARG A 94 -12.38 -21.01 -27.85
CA ARG A 94 -11.35 -22.07 -27.88
C ARG A 94 -11.90 -23.48 -28.12
N ALA A 95 -13.17 -23.72 -27.79
CA ALA A 95 -13.88 -24.96 -28.13
C ALA A 95 -15.34 -24.67 -28.49
N GLU A 96 -16.12 -25.71 -28.81
CA GLU A 96 -17.51 -25.57 -29.25
C GLU A 96 -18.38 -24.78 -28.25
N ASP A 97 -18.16 -25.03 -26.95
CA ASP A 97 -18.87 -24.36 -25.84
C ASP A 97 -17.93 -23.59 -24.90
N GLU A 98 -16.64 -23.48 -25.20
CA GLU A 98 -15.66 -22.84 -24.30
C GLU A 98 -15.17 -21.50 -24.86
N HIS A 99 -15.40 -20.44 -24.08
CA HIS A 99 -15.01 -19.06 -24.41
C HIS A 99 -14.07 -18.50 -23.36
N TRP A 100 -12.92 -18.02 -23.80
CA TRP A 100 -11.95 -17.31 -22.98
C TRP A 100 -12.21 -15.82 -23.10
N CYS A 101 -12.54 -15.16 -21.99
CA CYS A 101 -12.91 -13.77 -21.97
C CYS A 101 -11.95 -13.01 -21.06
N THR A 102 -11.36 -11.94 -21.58
CA THR A 102 -10.47 -11.05 -20.84
C THR A 102 -11.13 -9.69 -20.69
N PHE A 103 -11.36 -9.27 -19.46
CA PHE A 103 -11.97 -7.98 -19.12
C PHE A 103 -10.94 -7.09 -18.43
N PRO A 104 -10.40 -6.07 -19.11
CA PRO A 104 -9.44 -5.16 -18.50
C PRO A 104 -10.12 -4.16 -17.55
N ILE A 105 -9.40 -3.79 -16.51
CA ILE A 105 -9.78 -2.80 -15.50
C ILE A 105 -8.62 -1.82 -15.36
N GLN A 106 -8.72 -0.67 -16.01
CA GLN A 106 -7.74 0.40 -15.84
C GLN A 106 -7.94 1.07 -14.48
N ILE A 107 -6.86 1.10 -13.67
CA ILE A 107 -6.83 1.76 -12.37
C ILE A 107 -6.17 3.12 -12.52
N ASP A 108 -4.90 3.15 -12.94
CA ASP A 108 -4.14 4.36 -13.26
C ASP A 108 -3.14 4.11 -14.42
N ASP A 109 -2.15 4.99 -14.59
CA ASP A 109 -1.15 4.90 -15.66
C ASP A 109 -0.12 3.79 -15.45
N THR A 110 0.06 3.30 -14.21
CA THR A 110 1.10 2.32 -13.86
C THR A 110 0.54 1.01 -13.30
N SER A 111 -0.78 0.94 -13.10
CA SER A 111 -1.48 -0.20 -12.53
C SER A 111 -2.80 -0.49 -13.26
N SER A 112 -3.06 -1.78 -13.43
CA SER A 112 -4.30 -2.29 -14.01
C SER A 112 -4.67 -3.63 -13.39
N ALA A 113 -5.93 -4.04 -13.54
CA ALA A 113 -6.37 -5.37 -13.20
C ALA A 113 -7.07 -6.02 -14.38
N ARG A 114 -7.17 -7.36 -14.37
CA ARG A 114 -7.89 -8.11 -15.41
C ARG A 114 -8.65 -9.28 -14.82
N PHE A 115 -9.91 -9.42 -15.22
CA PHE A 115 -10.61 -10.69 -15.08
C PHE A 115 -10.35 -11.56 -16.31
N ILE A 116 -9.87 -12.78 -16.08
CA ILE A 116 -9.75 -13.83 -17.09
C ILE A 116 -10.78 -14.90 -16.75
N ILE A 117 -11.82 -14.99 -17.58
CA ILE A 117 -13.00 -15.81 -17.36
C ILE A 117 -13.10 -16.86 -18.46
N VAL A 118 -13.16 -18.13 -18.08
CA VAL A 118 -13.46 -19.24 -18.98
C VAL A 118 -14.94 -19.61 -18.80
N MET A 119 -15.74 -19.41 -19.85
CA MET A 119 -17.19 -19.64 -19.84
C MET A 119 -17.56 -20.88 -20.66
N THR A 120 -18.56 -21.63 -20.19
CA THR A 120 -19.14 -22.81 -20.88
C THR A 120 -20.44 -22.48 -21.64
N GLY A 121 -20.77 -21.20 -21.77
CA GLY A 121 -21.95 -20.68 -22.48
C GLY A 121 -21.64 -19.38 -23.22
N PRO A 122 -22.62 -18.81 -23.95
CA PRO A 122 -22.42 -17.60 -24.76
C PRO A 122 -22.14 -16.38 -23.85
N PRO A 123 -20.95 -15.76 -23.94
CA PRO A 123 -20.60 -14.63 -23.07
C PRO A 123 -21.52 -13.42 -23.22
N GLN A 124 -22.11 -13.22 -24.40
CA GLN A 124 -22.98 -12.08 -24.71
C GLN A 124 -24.22 -12.01 -23.79
N GLU A 125 -24.70 -13.14 -23.29
CA GLU A 125 -25.84 -13.18 -22.36
C GLU A 125 -25.49 -12.65 -20.96
N PHE A 126 -24.21 -12.65 -20.60
CA PHE A 126 -23.71 -12.27 -19.28
C PHE A 126 -22.83 -11.00 -19.32
N GLU A 127 -22.69 -10.39 -20.49
CA GLU A 127 -21.81 -9.24 -20.70
C GLU A 127 -22.15 -8.07 -19.76
N LEU A 128 -23.44 -7.74 -19.62
CA LEU A 128 -23.89 -6.68 -18.71
C LEU A 128 -23.53 -6.98 -17.25
N LEU A 129 -23.69 -8.24 -16.83
CA LEU A 129 -23.39 -8.69 -15.48
C LEU A 129 -21.89 -8.54 -15.21
N ILE A 130 -21.05 -9.11 -16.07
CA ILE A 130 -19.59 -9.12 -15.90
C ILE A 130 -19.03 -7.69 -15.95
N ASN A 131 -19.47 -6.87 -16.91
CA ASN A 131 -19.06 -5.46 -17.00
C ASN A 131 -19.50 -4.67 -15.76
N GLY A 132 -20.71 -4.93 -15.24
CA GLY A 132 -21.19 -4.34 -13.99
C GLY A 132 -20.27 -4.65 -12.82
N PHE A 133 -19.85 -5.92 -12.67
CA PHE A 133 -18.89 -6.32 -11.63
C PHE A 133 -17.50 -5.73 -11.83
N CYS A 134 -17.01 -5.66 -13.07
CA CYS A 134 -15.75 -4.99 -13.38
C CYS A 134 -15.80 -3.51 -12.96
N GLN A 135 -16.90 -2.82 -13.24
CA GLN A 135 -17.09 -1.42 -12.85
C GLN A 135 -17.19 -1.24 -11.33
N ILE A 136 -17.91 -2.13 -10.63
CA ILE A 136 -18.00 -2.10 -9.17
C ILE A 136 -16.61 -2.28 -8.56
N TYR A 137 -15.87 -3.29 -9.02
CA TYR A 137 -14.52 -3.56 -8.56
C TYR A 137 -13.59 -2.36 -8.82
N LYS A 138 -13.63 -1.78 -10.03
CA LYS A 138 -12.89 -0.57 -10.39
C LYS A 138 -13.19 0.60 -9.45
N ASN A 139 -14.47 0.94 -9.28
CA ASN A 139 -14.87 2.08 -8.46
C ASN A 139 -14.42 1.91 -7.01
N TYR A 140 -14.50 0.69 -6.48
CA TYR A 140 -14.05 0.42 -5.14
C TYR A 140 -12.53 0.49 -5.02
N LEU A 141 -11.77 0.00 -6.01
CA LEU A 141 -10.31 0.17 -6.02
C LEU A 141 -9.91 1.66 -6.03
N ILE A 142 -10.63 2.50 -6.78
CA ILE A 142 -10.41 3.95 -6.77
C ILE A 142 -10.67 4.52 -5.38
N ILE A 143 -11.80 4.17 -4.76
CA ILE A 143 -12.15 4.62 -3.40
C ILE A 143 -11.10 4.17 -2.38
N LEU A 144 -10.64 2.91 -2.47
CA LEU A 144 -9.58 2.41 -1.61
C LEU A 144 -8.29 3.22 -1.81
N HIS A 145 -7.87 3.40 -3.05
CA HIS A 145 -6.65 4.15 -3.36
C HIS A 145 -6.73 5.60 -2.85
N GLU A 146 -7.86 6.28 -3.02
CA GLU A 146 -8.10 7.62 -2.46
C GLU A 146 -8.07 7.57 -0.91
N SER A 147 -8.63 6.54 -0.30
CA SER A 147 -8.65 6.38 1.16
C SER A 147 -7.32 5.97 1.79
N GLU A 148 -6.36 5.51 0.99
CA GLU A 148 -5.01 5.09 1.43
C GLU A 148 -3.97 6.21 1.30
N ARG A 149 -4.32 7.30 0.61
CA ARG A 149 -3.41 8.40 0.29
C ARG A 149 -3.75 9.66 1.08
N ASP A 150 -2.75 10.52 1.25
CA ASP A 150 -2.94 11.88 1.75
C ASP A 150 -3.35 12.80 0.58
N GLU A 151 -4.46 13.54 0.76
CA GLU A 151 -5.07 14.34 -0.30
C GLU A 151 -4.16 15.46 -0.83
N LEU A 152 -3.30 16.03 0.02
CA LEU A 152 -2.38 17.09 -0.40
C LEU A 152 -1.18 16.48 -1.14
N THR A 153 -0.49 15.54 -0.51
CA THR A 153 0.86 15.12 -0.95
C THR A 153 0.87 13.92 -1.89
N GLY A 154 -0.20 13.13 -1.94
CA GLY A 154 -0.27 11.87 -2.69
C GLY A 154 0.61 10.75 -2.11
N LEU A 155 1.24 10.96 -0.95
CA LEU A 155 1.90 9.91 -0.19
C LEU A 155 0.85 9.00 0.46
N TYR A 156 1.27 7.84 0.97
CA TYR A 156 0.37 7.05 1.81
C TYR A 156 0.02 7.81 3.09
N ASN A 157 -1.20 7.62 3.59
CA ASN A 157 -1.62 8.27 4.83
C ASN A 157 -1.22 7.46 6.06
N ARG A 158 -1.47 8.04 7.25
CA ARG A 158 -1.21 7.40 8.54
C ARG A 158 -1.84 6.02 8.69
N LYS A 159 -3.09 5.83 8.25
CA LYS A 159 -3.79 4.54 8.36
C LYS A 159 -3.03 3.46 7.58
N MET A 160 -2.56 3.79 6.38
CA MET A 160 -1.79 2.86 5.56
C MET A 160 -0.39 2.60 6.14
N MET A 161 0.23 3.59 6.80
CA MET A 161 1.48 3.39 7.54
C MET A 161 1.31 2.34 8.63
N GLU A 162 0.30 2.47 9.49
CA GLU A 162 0.03 1.53 10.58
C GLU A 162 -0.20 0.10 10.06
N GLN A 163 -0.96 -0.04 8.97
CA GLN A 163 -1.19 -1.32 8.30
C GLN A 163 0.11 -1.93 7.75
N LYS A 164 0.92 -1.14 7.05
CA LYS A 164 2.18 -1.64 6.44
C LYS A 164 3.22 -1.99 7.49
N LEU A 165 3.34 -1.19 8.55
CA LEU A 165 4.23 -1.49 9.68
C LEU A 165 3.81 -2.79 10.36
N THR A 166 2.51 -3.00 10.58
CA THR A 166 1.98 -4.24 11.17
C THR A 166 2.30 -5.45 10.28
N GLN A 167 2.08 -5.36 8.97
CA GLN A 167 2.41 -6.41 8.01
C GLN A 167 3.92 -6.76 8.03
N SER A 168 4.78 -5.74 8.06
CA SER A 168 6.23 -5.94 8.17
C SER A 168 6.63 -6.60 9.49
N TYR A 169 6.02 -6.19 10.61
CA TYR A 169 6.27 -6.78 11.92
C TYR A 169 5.83 -8.25 12.02
N GLU A 170 4.62 -8.58 11.53
CA GLU A 170 4.10 -9.95 11.51
C GLU A 170 4.97 -10.88 10.64
N SER A 171 5.49 -10.36 9.53
CA SER A 171 6.41 -11.10 8.66
C SER A 171 7.72 -11.47 9.37
N LEU A 172 8.20 -10.63 10.29
CA LEU A 172 9.39 -10.94 11.10
C LEU A 172 9.13 -12.04 12.13
N SER A 173 7.94 -12.07 12.71
CA SER A 173 7.57 -13.05 13.74
C SER A 173 7.39 -14.46 13.17
N ASN A 174 7.04 -14.56 11.89
CA ASN A 174 6.73 -15.83 11.22
C ASN A 174 7.89 -16.39 10.37
N GLY A 175 8.95 -15.62 10.13
CA GLY A 175 10.07 -15.98 9.24
C GLY A 175 11.40 -16.24 9.96
N GLU A 176 12.44 -16.59 9.20
CA GLU A 176 13.83 -16.57 9.71
C GLU A 176 14.26 -15.11 9.92
N PHE A 177 14.29 -14.67 11.17
CA PHE A 177 14.71 -13.32 11.53
C PHE A 177 16.17 -13.07 11.15
N ASN A 178 16.39 -12.06 10.30
CA ASN A 178 17.71 -11.55 9.99
C ASN A 178 17.77 -10.07 10.39
N GLU A 179 18.41 -9.80 11.53
CA GLU A 179 18.58 -8.45 12.09
C GLU A 179 19.31 -7.50 11.14
N GLU A 180 20.21 -8.01 10.29
CA GLU A 180 20.94 -7.19 9.31
C GLU A 180 19.97 -6.57 8.29
N TYR A 181 18.89 -7.27 7.94
CA TYR A 181 17.90 -6.83 6.96
C TYR A 181 16.50 -6.65 7.55
N SER A 182 16.41 -6.36 8.85
CA SER A 182 15.13 -6.05 9.47
C SER A 182 14.54 -4.74 8.94
N PRO A 183 13.20 -4.60 8.94
CA PRO A 183 12.53 -3.35 8.64
C PRO A 183 13.04 -2.21 9.52
N ARG A 184 13.13 -1.01 8.95
CA ARG A 184 13.49 0.22 9.68
C ARG A 184 12.40 1.26 9.46
N VAL A 185 12.10 2.05 10.47
CA VAL A 185 11.17 3.18 10.36
C VAL A 185 11.90 4.47 10.71
N ALA A 186 11.65 5.51 9.91
CA ALA A 186 12.13 6.84 10.19
C ALA A 186 10.96 7.83 10.23
N ILE A 187 10.89 8.64 11.29
CA ILE A 187 9.97 9.77 11.39
C ILE A 187 10.76 11.03 11.03
N LEU A 188 10.25 11.80 10.09
CA LEU A 188 10.82 13.03 9.57
C LEU A 188 9.88 14.17 9.89
N ASP A 189 10.43 15.32 10.26
CA ASP A 189 9.64 16.53 10.54
C ASP A 189 10.34 17.77 10.02
N ILE A 190 9.58 18.62 9.30
CA ILE A 190 10.11 19.85 8.71
C ILE A 190 10.39 20.88 9.80
N ASP A 191 11.66 21.29 9.90
CA ASP A 191 12.11 22.16 10.95
C ASP A 191 11.44 23.53 10.90
N LYS A 192 10.82 23.91 12.02
CA LYS A 192 10.18 25.22 12.20
C LYS A 192 9.08 25.50 11.17
N PHE A 193 8.37 24.49 10.70
CA PHE A 193 7.29 24.66 9.72
C PHE A 193 6.21 25.65 10.16
N LYS A 194 5.86 25.68 11.46
CA LYS A 194 5.00 26.74 12.01
C LYS A 194 5.52 28.15 11.71
N SER A 195 6.82 28.39 11.79
CA SER A 195 7.43 29.69 11.46
C SER A 195 7.33 30.02 9.98
N ILE A 196 7.37 29.00 9.10
CA ILE A 196 7.15 29.17 7.65
C ILE A 196 5.70 29.62 7.43
N ASN A 197 4.73 28.94 8.04
CA ASN A 197 3.32 29.30 7.96
C ASN A 197 3.05 30.71 8.51
N ASP A 198 3.62 31.05 9.67
CA ASP A 198 3.43 32.35 10.30
C ASP A 198 4.04 33.50 9.46
N THR A 199 5.09 33.24 8.69
CA THR A 199 5.81 34.25 7.90
C THR A 199 5.26 34.38 6.47
N HIS A 200 4.92 33.27 5.83
CA HIS A 200 4.58 33.21 4.40
C HIS A 200 3.10 32.86 4.14
N GLY A 201 2.37 32.45 5.17
CA GLY A 201 0.98 31.99 5.08
C GLY A 201 0.85 30.51 4.73
N HIS A 202 -0.31 29.93 5.08
CA HIS A 202 -0.57 28.49 4.93
C HIS A 202 -0.45 27.98 3.49
N LEU A 203 -0.82 28.79 2.49
CA LEU A 203 -0.69 28.38 1.08
C LEU A 203 0.76 28.08 0.70
N ILE A 204 1.71 28.85 1.23
CA ILE A 204 3.14 28.60 1.02
C ILE A 204 3.63 27.41 1.85
N GLY A 205 3.07 27.20 3.04
CA GLY A 205 3.27 25.97 3.80
C GLY A 205 2.86 24.73 3.01
N ASP A 206 1.69 24.75 2.38
CA ASP A 206 1.20 23.67 1.54
C ASP A 206 2.12 23.43 0.32
N GLU A 207 2.62 24.50 -0.33
CA GLU A 207 3.63 24.38 -1.39
C GLU A 207 4.92 23.73 -0.90
N VAL A 208 5.39 24.04 0.32
CA VAL A 208 6.55 23.40 0.93
C VAL A 208 6.29 21.91 1.16
N LEU A 209 5.13 21.53 1.70
CA LEU A 209 4.76 20.12 1.92
C LEU A 209 4.70 19.33 0.61
N LEU A 210 4.07 19.90 -0.43
CA LEU A 210 3.99 19.33 -1.77
C LEU A 210 5.38 19.15 -2.39
N THR A 211 6.23 20.17 -2.28
CA THR A 211 7.59 20.11 -2.83
C THR A 211 8.43 19.08 -2.08
N PHE A 212 8.32 19.05 -0.74
CA PHE A 212 9.01 18.08 0.10
C PHE A 212 8.60 16.64 -0.25
N SER A 213 7.30 16.36 -0.39
CA SER A 213 6.81 15.03 -0.76
C SER A 213 7.26 14.60 -2.16
N GLN A 214 7.28 15.52 -3.13
CA GLN A 214 7.82 15.24 -4.47
C GLN A 214 9.31 14.92 -4.42
N GLN A 215 10.10 15.66 -3.62
CA GLN A 215 11.51 15.37 -3.42
C GLN A 215 11.72 14.01 -2.74
N MET A 216 10.87 13.62 -1.78
CA MET A 216 10.91 12.28 -1.20
C MET A 216 10.68 11.21 -2.26
N GLN A 217 9.62 11.32 -3.06
CA GLN A 217 9.29 10.35 -4.11
C GLN A 217 10.40 10.22 -5.17
N GLN A 218 11.05 11.32 -5.52
CA GLN A 218 12.17 11.31 -6.48
C GLN A 218 13.44 10.70 -5.90
N TYR A 219 13.70 10.92 -4.60
CA TYR A 219 14.92 10.47 -3.95
C TYR A 219 14.86 9.00 -3.51
N PHE A 220 13.74 8.58 -2.92
CA PHE A 220 13.50 7.22 -2.48
C PHE A 220 12.84 6.42 -3.62
N SER A 221 13.67 5.96 -4.57
CA SER A 221 13.22 5.21 -5.75
C SER A 221 13.28 3.68 -5.59
N GLY A 222 13.51 3.18 -4.38
CA GLY A 222 13.64 1.74 -4.10
C GLY A 222 12.34 1.13 -3.58
N GLU A 223 12.47 0.18 -2.66
CA GLU A 223 11.34 -0.50 -2.00
C GLU A 223 10.77 0.31 -0.81
N GLU A 224 11.31 1.50 -0.55
CA GLU A 224 10.86 2.34 0.57
C GLU A 224 9.41 2.79 0.40
N LEU A 225 8.65 2.72 1.49
CA LEU A 225 7.28 3.22 1.53
C LEU A 225 7.27 4.58 2.21
N LEU A 226 6.62 5.55 1.57
CA LEU A 226 6.59 6.95 1.97
C LEU A 226 5.19 7.33 2.45
N PHE A 227 5.12 7.94 3.63
CA PHE A 227 3.87 8.30 4.27
C PHE A 227 3.89 9.75 4.72
N ARG A 228 2.72 10.38 4.71
CA ARG A 228 2.45 11.58 5.50
C ARG A 228 1.69 11.16 6.75
N PHE A 229 2.33 11.35 7.91
CA PHE A 229 1.81 10.89 9.20
C PHE A 229 0.95 11.96 9.87
N GLY A 230 1.35 13.22 9.74
CA GLY A 230 0.70 14.37 10.36
C GLY A 230 0.76 15.62 9.49
N GLY A 231 0.61 16.79 10.11
CA GLY A 231 0.61 18.07 9.40
C GLY A 231 1.92 18.34 8.65
N GLU A 232 3.05 18.26 9.37
CA GLU A 232 4.41 18.49 8.87
C GLU A 232 5.33 17.27 9.04
N GLU A 233 4.73 16.13 9.39
CA GLU A 233 5.41 14.89 9.75
C GLU A 233 5.27 13.84 8.64
N PHE A 234 6.39 13.24 8.27
CA PHE A 234 6.50 12.22 7.24
C PHE A 234 7.14 10.96 7.83
N VAL A 235 6.83 9.81 7.25
CA VAL A 235 7.44 8.54 7.65
C VAL A 235 8.02 7.84 6.44
N VAL A 236 9.19 7.25 6.62
CA VAL A 236 9.80 6.32 5.66
C VAL A 236 9.88 4.95 6.32
N LEU A 237 9.26 3.95 5.70
CA LEU A 237 9.42 2.55 6.08
C LEU A 237 10.35 1.89 5.07
N PHE A 238 11.48 1.37 5.56
CA PHE A 238 12.41 0.55 4.81
C PHE A 238 12.07 -0.91 5.07
N PRO A 239 11.45 -1.66 4.14
CA PRO A 239 11.00 -3.02 4.41
C PRO A 239 12.15 -3.99 4.68
N ARG A 240 13.28 -3.77 4.02
CA ARG A 240 14.44 -4.66 4.06
C ARG A 240 15.73 -3.91 3.75
N THR A 241 16.33 -3.27 4.75
CA THR A 241 17.53 -2.45 4.56
C THR A 241 18.43 -2.50 5.79
N LYS A 242 19.75 -2.50 5.57
CA LYS A 242 20.71 -2.43 6.67
C LYS A 242 20.60 -1.09 7.39
N LEU A 243 20.82 -1.09 8.71
CA LEU A 243 20.71 0.13 9.52
C LEU A 243 21.56 1.27 8.95
N ASN A 244 22.83 1.00 8.67
CA ASN A 244 23.77 1.99 8.16
C ASN A 244 23.35 2.49 6.76
N GLU A 245 22.81 1.62 5.90
CA GLU A 245 22.33 2.01 4.57
C GLU A 245 21.08 2.91 4.66
N ALA A 246 20.17 2.61 5.59
CA ALA A 246 19.01 3.46 5.85
C ALA A 246 19.43 4.83 6.40
N GLU A 247 20.39 4.85 7.33
CA GLU A 247 20.94 6.08 7.89
C GLU A 247 21.66 6.93 6.84
N GLU A 248 22.52 6.32 6.01
CA GLU A 248 23.19 6.98 4.89
C GLU A 248 22.19 7.56 3.88
N LYS A 249 21.13 6.82 3.53
CA LYS A 249 20.08 7.30 2.64
C LYS A 249 19.35 8.50 3.24
N LEU A 250 18.98 8.45 4.52
CA LEU A 250 18.29 9.54 5.21
C LEU A 250 19.18 10.79 5.32
N GLU A 251 20.46 10.62 5.65
CA GLU A 251 21.41 11.74 5.73
C GLU A 251 21.67 12.35 4.34
N GLY A 252 21.75 11.53 3.30
CA GLY A 252 21.80 12.00 1.92
C GLY A 252 20.54 12.79 1.53
N PHE A 253 19.35 12.31 1.89
CA PHE A 253 18.10 13.03 1.66
C PHE A 253 18.06 14.35 2.46
N ARG A 254 18.57 14.36 3.68
CA ARG A 254 18.69 15.58 4.51
C ARG A 254 19.55 16.64 3.84
N GLN A 255 20.73 16.26 3.36
CA GLN A 255 21.61 17.15 2.63
C GLN A 255 20.98 17.64 1.32
N HIS A 256 20.27 16.76 0.62
CA HIS A 256 19.52 17.11 -0.59
C HIS A 256 18.47 18.19 -0.33
N ILE A 257 17.65 18.03 0.71
CA ILE A 257 16.62 19.02 1.09
C ILE A 257 17.26 20.34 1.55
N GLU A 258 18.31 20.28 2.39
CA GLU A 258 19.02 21.48 2.85
C GLU A 258 19.57 22.33 1.69
N GLN A 259 19.97 21.69 0.60
CA GLN A 259 20.50 22.34 -0.61
C GLN A 259 19.41 22.67 -1.63
N TYR A 260 18.19 22.15 -1.46
CA TYR A 260 17.11 22.34 -2.41
C TYR A 260 16.55 23.75 -2.31
N ASN A 261 16.40 24.41 -3.47
CA ASN A 261 15.83 25.75 -3.53
C ASN A 261 14.29 25.67 -3.55
N PHE A 262 13.68 25.73 -2.38
CA PHE A 262 12.22 25.84 -2.28
C PHE A 262 11.75 27.20 -2.84
N PRO A 263 10.72 27.22 -3.70
CA PRO A 263 10.12 28.47 -4.13
C PRO A 263 9.66 29.28 -2.93
N GLN A 264 10.01 30.57 -2.89
CA GLN A 264 9.54 31.54 -1.89
C GLN A 264 10.04 31.34 -0.44
N VAL A 265 10.61 30.18 -0.10
CA VAL A 265 11.18 29.88 1.22
C VAL A 265 12.67 29.57 1.07
N PRO A 266 13.57 30.45 1.54
CA PRO A 266 14.99 30.35 1.20
C PRO A 266 15.73 29.20 1.89
N PHE A 267 15.23 28.70 3.02
CA PHE A 267 15.87 27.62 3.79
C PHE A 267 14.80 26.73 4.40
N VAL A 268 14.77 25.47 3.96
CA VAL A 268 13.95 24.41 4.53
C VAL A 268 14.89 23.27 4.91
N THR A 269 14.80 22.81 6.16
CA THR A 269 15.52 21.64 6.64
C THR A 269 14.52 20.71 7.34
N PHE A 270 14.94 19.49 7.59
CA PHE A 270 14.16 18.57 8.41
C PHE A 270 15.07 17.83 9.39
N SER A 271 14.48 17.39 10.48
CA SER A 271 15.11 16.45 11.41
C SER A 271 14.44 15.09 11.28
N ALA A 272 15.20 14.03 11.55
CA ALA A 272 14.70 12.66 11.47
C ALA A 272 15.15 11.80 12.65
N GLY A 273 14.25 10.94 13.11
CA GLY A 273 14.54 9.88 14.06
C GLY A 273 14.37 8.51 13.40
N LEU A 274 15.41 7.67 13.47
CA LEU A 274 15.46 6.34 12.87
C LEU A 274 15.44 5.25 13.96
N CYS A 275 14.61 4.23 13.77
CA CYS A 275 14.52 3.07 14.63
C CYS A 275 14.46 1.76 13.82
N SER A 276 14.97 0.68 14.39
CA SER A 276 14.86 -0.67 13.81
C SER A 276 13.62 -1.35 14.35
N VAL A 277 12.96 -2.15 13.52
CA VAL A 277 11.88 -3.02 13.95
C VAL A 277 12.47 -4.36 14.39
N LEU A 278 12.32 -4.71 15.66
CA LEU A 278 12.76 -5.99 16.21
C LEU A 278 11.56 -6.88 16.57
N PRO A 279 11.70 -8.23 16.53
CA PRO A 279 10.61 -9.16 16.88
C PRO A 279 10.16 -9.09 18.34
N THR A 280 10.95 -8.44 19.20
CA THR A 280 10.66 -8.24 20.61
C THR A 280 9.88 -6.95 20.90
N ASP A 281 9.73 -6.08 19.90
CA ASP A 281 9.11 -4.77 20.09
C ASP A 281 7.58 -4.86 20.09
N PHE A 282 6.93 -3.85 20.66
CA PHE A 282 5.50 -3.62 20.47
C PHE A 282 5.31 -2.53 19.42
N ILE A 283 4.35 -2.67 18.49
CA ILE A 283 4.24 -1.73 17.35
C ILE A 283 4.22 -0.25 17.80
N PRO A 284 3.42 0.14 18.81
CA PRO A 284 3.48 1.49 19.38
C PRO A 284 4.86 1.92 19.92
N SER A 285 5.65 1.01 20.51
CA SER A 285 6.98 1.35 21.02
C SER A 285 7.98 1.67 19.90
N ILE A 286 7.84 1.04 18.73
CA ILE A 286 8.70 1.31 17.56
C ILE A 286 8.58 2.79 17.13
N LEU A 287 7.35 3.30 17.04
CA LEU A 287 7.10 4.69 16.67
C LEU A 287 7.56 5.65 17.78
N ASP A 288 7.31 5.31 19.04
CA ASP A 288 7.80 6.08 20.20
C ASP A 288 9.34 6.19 20.21
N HIS A 289 10.06 5.11 19.89
CA HIS A 289 11.52 5.12 19.77
C HIS A 289 12.03 6.01 18.64
N ALA A 290 11.40 5.94 17.47
CA ALA A 290 11.72 6.83 16.37
C ALA A 290 11.41 8.30 16.72
N ASP A 291 10.29 8.56 17.40
CA ASP A 291 9.90 9.90 17.85
C ASP A 291 10.87 10.46 18.89
N LYS A 292 11.29 9.66 19.88
CA LYS A 292 12.33 10.04 20.86
C LYS A 292 13.63 10.45 20.17
N ALA A 293 14.05 9.71 19.15
CA ALA A 293 15.24 10.07 18.37
C ALA A 293 15.05 11.36 17.56
N LEU A 294 13.86 11.58 16.99
CA LEU A 294 13.50 12.82 16.29
C LEU A 294 13.48 14.01 17.25
N TYR A 295 12.87 13.85 18.42
CA TYR A 295 12.82 14.85 19.48
C TYR A 295 14.23 15.25 19.90
N TYR A 296 15.11 14.28 20.13
CA TYR A 296 16.52 14.54 20.39
C TYR A 296 17.19 15.32 19.27
N ALA A 297 16.92 14.99 18.00
CA ALA A 297 17.44 15.72 16.84
C ALA A 297 17.00 17.21 16.86
N LYS A 298 15.72 17.46 17.16
CA LYS A 298 15.14 18.82 17.24
C LYS A 298 15.74 19.65 18.37
N ASP A 299 15.95 19.05 19.54
CA ASP A 299 16.52 19.75 20.71
C ASP A 299 18.03 19.97 20.58
N ASN A 300 18.73 19.16 19.80
CA ASN A 300 20.18 19.25 19.62
C ASN A 300 20.60 20.04 18.38
N GLY A 301 19.77 20.97 17.90
CA GLY A 301 20.14 21.91 16.85
C GLY A 301 19.52 21.63 15.48
N ARG A 302 18.57 20.69 15.39
CA ARG A 302 17.79 20.39 14.17
C ARG A 302 18.67 19.94 12.99
N ASN A 303 18.06 19.80 11.81
CA ASN A 303 18.74 19.50 10.56
C ASN A 303 19.74 18.34 10.70
N LYS A 304 19.26 17.20 11.23
CA LYS A 304 20.05 16.00 11.44
C LYS A 304 19.18 14.75 11.52
N VAL A 305 19.81 13.61 11.22
CA VAL A 305 19.26 12.28 11.46
C VAL A 305 19.83 11.75 12.77
N CYS A 306 19.00 11.12 13.59
CA CYS A 306 19.41 10.48 14.84
C CYS A 306 18.88 9.05 14.91
N ASN A 307 19.72 8.11 15.31
CA ASN A 307 19.39 6.70 15.42
C ASN A 307 19.11 6.34 16.88
N TYR A 308 17.90 5.84 17.18
CA TYR A 308 17.48 5.51 18.53
C TYR A 308 18.43 4.53 19.24
N HIS A 309 18.84 3.46 18.55
CA HIS A 309 19.69 2.44 19.16
C HIS A 309 21.10 2.96 19.43
N GLN A 310 21.62 3.84 18.56
CA GLN A 310 22.90 4.49 18.80
C GLN A 310 22.82 5.41 20.02
N LEU A 311 21.78 6.25 20.12
CA LEU A 311 21.58 7.13 21.27
C LEU A 311 21.43 6.33 22.58
N LYS A 312 20.75 5.18 22.53
CA LYS A 312 20.65 4.25 23.66
C LYS A 312 22.01 3.66 24.04
N GLN A 313 22.84 3.25 23.07
CA GLN A 313 24.21 2.77 23.32
C GLN A 313 25.14 3.85 23.89
N GLU A 314 24.93 5.11 23.49
CA GLU A 314 25.67 6.28 24.01
C GLU A 314 25.19 6.70 25.42
N GLY A 315 24.14 6.07 25.96
CA GLY A 315 23.58 6.35 27.28
C GLY A 315 22.74 7.63 27.34
N ILE A 316 22.22 8.08 26.19
CA ILE A 316 21.34 9.25 26.09
C ILE A 316 19.91 8.91 26.54
N PHE A 317 19.43 7.70 26.24
CA PHE A 317 18.15 7.17 26.69
C PHE A 317 18.37 6.08 27.74
N ASN A 318 17.62 6.12 28.84
CA ASN A 318 17.71 5.12 29.89
C ASN A 318 16.68 4.01 29.67
N ASP A 319 16.96 2.79 30.15
CA ASP A 319 16.01 1.66 30.06
C ASP A 319 14.68 1.92 30.81
N ASP A 320 14.64 2.90 31.72
CA ASP A 320 13.43 3.30 32.44
C ASP A 320 12.49 4.21 31.61
N ASP A 321 12.97 4.83 30.53
CA ASP A 321 12.16 5.68 29.63
C ASP A 321 11.16 4.88 28.77
N ASP A 322 11.25 3.54 28.78
CA ASP A 322 10.27 2.64 28.14
C ASP A 322 9.01 2.43 29.02
N SER A 323 8.97 2.97 30.25
CA SER A 323 7.88 2.75 31.22
C SER A 323 6.95 3.95 31.48
N ASP A 324 7.32 5.15 31.03
CA ASP A 324 6.57 6.39 31.23
C ASP A 324 6.50 7.18 29.90
N SER A 325 5.60 6.79 28.99
CA SER A 325 5.06 7.76 28.03
C SER A 325 3.53 7.69 28.03
N ASP A 326 2.93 8.41 28.98
CA ASP A 326 1.65 9.07 28.77
C ASP A 326 1.83 10.06 27.60
N VAL A 327 1.84 9.54 26.37
CA VAL A 327 1.71 10.37 25.17
C VAL A 327 0.26 10.84 25.14
N GLU A 328 0.04 12.09 25.54
CA GLU A 328 -1.12 12.82 25.07
C GLU A 328 -1.06 12.84 23.54
N LEU A 329 -1.83 11.94 22.93
CA LEU A 329 -2.19 11.98 21.53
C LEU A 329 -2.91 13.32 21.29
N PHE A 330 -2.18 14.32 20.81
CA PHE A 330 -2.75 15.60 20.40
C PHE A 330 -3.24 15.56 18.95
#